data_AF-A0A350WY43-F1
#
_entry.id   AF-A0A350WY43-F1
#
_cell.length_a   1.000
_cell.length_b   1.000
_cell.length_c   1.000
_cell.angle_alpha   90.00
_cell.angle_beta   90.00
_cell.angle_gamma   90.00
#
_symmetry.space_group_name_H-M   'P 1'
#
loop_
_entity.id
_entity.type
_entity.pdbx_description
1 polymer ?
#
loop_
_entity_poly.entity_id
_entity_poly.type
_entity_poly.pdbx_seq_one_letter_code
_entity_poly.pdbx_strand_id
1 'polypeptide(L)'
;MKTTFKTNFEFYYDENMMDIPQTVLENEALSPAAKNIYIYIVYFITEEIEDIMRALKESDECRHDFETGFSELIAAGFIEHVISDEEEQYIVKKEV
;
A
#
# COMPACT_ATOMS: atom_id res chain seq x y z
N MET A 1 -14.66 14.13 -2.55
CA MET A 1 -14.46 12.71 -2.88
C MET A 1 -13.74 12.09 -1.70
N LYS A 2 -14.30 11.05 -1.09
CA LYS A 2 -13.63 10.35 0.02
C LYS A 2 -12.61 9.39 -0.58
N THR A 3 -11.38 9.40 -0.08
CA THR A 3 -10.33 8.45 -0.50
C THR A 3 -10.25 7.34 0.54
N THR A 4 -10.28 6.07 0.11
CA THR A 4 -10.20 4.92 1.01
C THR A 4 -9.16 3.91 0.54
N PHE A 5 -8.51 3.26 1.50
CA PHE A 5 -7.60 2.15 1.27
C PHE A 5 -8.16 0.89 1.91
N LYS A 6 -8.07 -0.23 1.20
CA LYS A 6 -8.48 -1.55 1.73
C LYS A 6 -7.67 -2.65 1.08
N THR A 7 -7.53 -3.78 1.75
CA THR A 7 -7.01 -5.00 1.13
C THR A 7 -8.14 -5.82 0.51
N ASN A 8 -7.83 -6.60 -0.53
CA ASN A 8 -8.73 -7.66 -1.02
C ASN A 8 -8.39 -9.04 -0.43
N PHE A 9 -7.53 -9.06 0.58
CA PHE A 9 -7.02 -10.25 1.24
C PHE A 9 -7.00 -10.02 2.75
N GLU A 10 -7.15 -11.11 3.49
CA GLU A 10 -6.91 -11.13 4.93
C GLU A 10 -5.41 -11.30 5.17
N PHE A 11 -4.90 -10.65 6.20
CA PHE A 11 -3.51 -10.76 6.63
C PHE A 11 -3.47 -10.64 8.14
N TYR A 12 -2.48 -11.29 8.77
CA TYR A 12 -2.26 -11.20 10.19
C TYR A 12 -1.23 -10.10 10.51
N TYR A 13 -1.48 -9.40 11.60
CA TYR A 13 -0.57 -8.42 12.16
C TYR A 13 -0.62 -8.47 13.68
N ASP A 14 0.56 -8.47 14.29
CA ASP A 14 0.80 -8.06 15.66
C ASP A 14 2.04 -7.14 15.73
N GLU A 15 2.31 -6.55 16.89
CA GLU A 15 3.41 -5.59 17.08
C GLU A 15 4.81 -6.15 16.69
N ASN A 16 4.96 -7.47 16.54
CA ASN A 16 6.22 -8.14 16.21
C ASN A 16 6.20 -8.85 14.85
N MET A 17 5.04 -8.99 14.20
CA MET A 17 4.90 -9.77 12.98
C MET A 17 3.83 -9.19 12.07
N MET A 18 4.14 -9.11 10.78
CA MET A 18 3.18 -8.74 9.75
C MET A 18 3.29 -9.70 8.58
N ASP A 19 2.16 -10.25 8.16
CA ASP A 19 2.07 -11.12 6.99
C ASP A 19 2.15 -10.28 5.71
N ILE A 20 3.37 -10.02 5.27
CA ILE A 20 3.63 -9.38 3.97
C ILE A 20 3.66 -10.45 2.87
N PRO A 21 2.89 -10.27 1.79
CA PRO A 21 2.90 -11.19 0.66
C PRO A 21 4.30 -11.37 0.05
N GLN A 22 4.75 -12.63 0.03
CA GLN A 22 6.05 -13.00 -0.52
C GLN A 22 6.20 -12.61 -2.00
N THR A 23 5.10 -12.67 -2.74
CA THR A 23 4.98 -12.20 -4.14
C THR A 23 5.35 -10.73 -4.34
N VAL A 24 5.12 -9.86 -3.35
CA VAL A 24 5.57 -8.46 -3.39
C VAL A 24 7.07 -8.38 -3.10
N LEU A 25 7.53 -9.09 -2.07
CA LEU A 25 8.93 -9.09 -1.63
C LEU A 25 9.89 -9.64 -2.70
N GLU A 26 9.46 -10.66 -3.42
CA GLU A 26 10.23 -11.35 -4.46
C GLU A 26 10.01 -10.78 -5.86
N ASN A 27 9.10 -9.81 -6.03
CA ASN A 27 8.88 -9.21 -7.34
C ASN A 27 10.12 -8.42 -7.81
N GLU A 28 10.73 -8.84 -8.92
CA GLU A 28 11.90 -8.17 -9.51
C GLU A 28 11.54 -6.86 -10.23
N ALA A 29 10.28 -6.67 -10.62
CA ALA A 29 9.81 -5.43 -11.24
C ALA A 29 9.57 -4.30 -10.21
N LEU A 30 9.51 -4.63 -8.92
CA LEU A 30 9.35 -3.66 -7.84
C LEU A 30 10.72 -3.25 -7.27
N SER A 31 10.94 -1.95 -7.19
CA SER A 31 12.08 -1.40 -6.46
C SER A 31 11.96 -1.66 -4.94
N PRO A 32 13.07 -1.54 -4.19
CA PRO A 32 13.01 -1.53 -2.73
C PRO A 32 12.05 -0.47 -2.18
N ALA A 33 11.97 0.70 -2.83
CA ALA A 33 11.04 1.76 -2.47
C ALA A 33 9.58 1.29 -2.57
N ALA A 34 9.20 0.64 -3.68
CA ALA A 34 7.86 0.10 -3.84
C ALA A 34 7.50 -0.97 -2.80
N LYS A 35 8.45 -1.85 -2.49
CA LYS A 35 8.27 -2.89 -1.44
C LYS A 35 8.07 -2.24 -0.07
N ASN A 36 8.86 -1.23 0.28
CA ASN A 36 8.69 -0.47 1.52
C ASN A 36 7.31 0.20 1.57
N ILE A 37 6.93 0.92 0.52
CA ILE A 37 5.62 1.60 0.46
C ILE A 37 4.46 0.60 0.60
N TYR A 38 4.56 -0.59 0.00
CA TYR A 38 3.56 -1.63 0.19
C TYR A 38 3.41 -2.04 1.66
N ILE A 39 4.55 -2.30 2.33
CA ILE A 39 4.58 -2.67 3.75
C ILE A 39 3.91 -1.59 4.61
N TYR A 40 4.26 -0.32 4.40
CA TYR A 40 3.66 0.79 5.16
C TYR A 40 2.18 0.99 4.86
N ILE A 41 1.73 0.77 3.63
CA ILE A 41 0.29 0.81 3.31
C ILE A 41 -0.44 -0.27 4.11
N VAL A 42 0.06 -1.51 4.11
CA VAL A 42 -0.56 -2.60 4.88
C VAL A 42 -0.55 -2.29 6.38
N TYR A 43 0.57 -1.80 6.92
CA TYR A 43 0.68 -1.34 8.31
C TYR A 43 -0.41 -0.32 8.65
N PHE A 44 -0.52 0.76 7.86
CA PHE A 44 -1.48 1.84 8.14
C PHE A 44 -2.94 1.43 7.95
N ILE A 45 -3.24 0.50 7.02
CA ILE A 45 -4.58 -0.10 6.93
C ILE A 45 -4.92 -0.82 8.24
N THR A 46 -3.95 -1.53 8.81
CA THR A 46 -4.13 -2.32 10.04
C THR A 46 -4.33 -1.46 11.26
N GLU A 47 -3.56 -0.37 11.37
CA GLU A 47 -3.70 0.64 12.41
C GLU A 47 -4.94 1.53 12.20
N GLU A 48 -5.81 1.18 11.24
CA GLU A 48 -7.05 1.88 10.88
C GLU A 48 -6.84 3.39 10.61
N ILE A 49 -5.70 3.74 10.00
CA ILE A 49 -5.37 5.13 9.70
C ILE A 49 -6.28 5.65 8.57
N GLU A 50 -7.06 6.68 8.87
CA GLU A 50 -8.06 7.24 7.93
C GLU A 50 -7.43 7.85 6.66
N ASP A 51 -6.21 8.38 6.74
CA ASP A 51 -5.55 9.10 5.63
C ASP A 51 -4.13 8.57 5.40
N ILE A 52 -4.06 7.39 4.79
CA ILE A 52 -2.81 6.66 4.53
C ILE A 52 -1.89 7.45 3.60
N MET A 53 -2.41 8.12 2.57
CA MET A 53 -1.58 8.88 1.64
C MET A 53 -0.91 10.06 2.34
N ARG A 54 -1.63 10.78 3.21
CA ARG A 54 -1.02 11.84 4.02
C ARG A 54 0.00 11.25 4.99
N ALA A 55 -0.32 10.16 5.68
CA ALA A 55 0.60 9.52 6.62
C ALA A 55 1.92 9.10 5.95
N LEU A 56 1.87 8.53 4.75
CA LEU A 56 3.06 8.18 3.97
C LEU A 56 3.86 9.40 3.52
N LYS A 57 3.20 10.49 3.11
CA LYS A 57 3.90 11.73 2.70
C LYS A 57 4.57 12.44 3.87
N GLU A 58 3.98 12.34 5.06
CA GLU A 58 4.49 12.97 6.28
C GLU A 58 5.55 12.11 6.99
N SER A 59 5.54 10.79 6.79
CA SER A 59 6.56 9.88 7.32
C SER A 59 7.93 10.14 6.68
N ASP A 60 8.93 10.44 7.51
CA ASP A 60 10.33 10.60 7.09
C ASP A 60 10.85 9.40 6.31
N GLU A 61 10.43 8.20 6.71
CA GLU A 61 10.85 6.92 6.13
C GLU A 61 10.24 6.68 4.74
N CYS A 62 9.05 7.23 4.49
CA CYS A 62 8.31 7.00 3.24
C CYS A 62 8.43 8.17 2.26
N ARG A 63 8.70 9.38 2.73
CA ARG A 63 8.57 10.62 1.94
C ARG A 63 9.34 10.61 0.62
N HIS A 64 10.55 10.05 0.63
CA HIS A 64 11.41 9.96 -0.57
C HIS A 64 10.99 8.84 -1.52
N ASP A 65 10.43 7.77 -0.96
CA ASP A 65 10.06 6.56 -1.69
C ASP A 65 8.61 6.58 -2.17
N PHE A 66 7.78 7.48 -1.62
CA PHE A 66 6.33 7.47 -1.78
C PHE A 66 5.89 7.56 -3.24
N GLU A 67 6.26 8.61 -3.97
CA GLU A 67 5.73 8.83 -5.33
C GLU A 67 6.17 7.71 -6.29
N THR A 68 7.44 7.34 -6.24
CA THR A 68 8.03 6.27 -7.05
C THR A 68 7.41 4.92 -6.69
N GLY A 69 7.44 4.56 -5.41
CA GLY A 69 6.97 3.27 -4.93
C GLY A 69 5.48 3.07 -5.15
N PHE A 70 4.66 4.10 -4.90
CA PHE A 70 3.22 4.03 -5.13
C PHE A 70 2.88 3.84 -6.61
N SER A 71 3.57 4.57 -7.49
CA SER A 71 3.37 4.46 -8.94
C SER A 71 3.77 3.09 -9.46
N GLU A 72 4.87 2.53 -8.98
CA GLU A 72 5.31 1.17 -9.32
C GLU A 72 4.29 0.11 -8.88
N LEU A 73 3.73 0.22 -7.68
CA LEU A 73 2.72 -0.71 -7.19
C LEU A 73 1.43 -0.69 -8.01
N ILE A 74 1.01 0.50 -8.48
CA ILE A 74 -0.13 0.63 -9.40
C ILE A 74 0.22 0.00 -10.76
N ALA A 75 1.39 0.32 -11.32
CA ALA A 75 1.82 -0.19 -12.62
C ALA A 75 1.99 -1.72 -12.62
N ALA A 76 2.49 -2.27 -11.51
CA ALA A 76 2.63 -3.71 -11.28
C ALA A 76 1.34 -4.39 -10.82
N GLY A 77 0.23 -3.65 -10.68
CA GLY A 77 -1.11 -4.18 -10.37
C GLY A 77 -1.35 -4.58 -8.91
N PHE A 78 -0.40 -4.36 -8.01
CA PHE A 78 -0.56 -4.60 -6.57
C PHE A 78 -1.48 -3.57 -5.89
N ILE A 79 -1.72 -2.44 -6.53
CA ILE A 79 -2.75 -1.48 -6.12
C ILE A 79 -3.67 -1.24 -7.31
N GLU A 80 -4.94 -1.60 -7.15
CA GLU A 80 -5.99 -1.22 -8.08
C GLU A 80 -6.64 0.08 -7.63
N HIS A 81 -6.69 1.05 -8.54
CA HIS A 81 -7.29 2.35 -8.30
C HIS A 81 -8.67 2.41 -8.97
N VAL A 82 -9.72 2.56 -8.15
CA VAL A 82 -11.12 2.61 -8.59
C VAL A 82 -11.70 3.97 -8.25
N ILE A 83 -12.22 4.68 -9.25
CA ILE A 83 -12.85 5.99 -9.07
C ILE A 83 -14.34 5.86 -9.39
N SER A 84 -15.18 6.35 -8.48
CA SER A 84 -16.62 6.53 -8.65
C SER A 84 -16.99 8.00 -8.40
N ASP A 85 -18.24 8.38 -8.68
CA ASP A 85 -18.71 9.77 -8.54
C ASP A 85 -18.56 10.33 -7.11
N GLU A 86 -18.52 9.47 -6.09
CA GLU A 86 -18.49 9.86 -4.67
C GLU A 86 -17.21 9.43 -3.92
N GLU A 87 -16.54 8.38 -4.41
CA GLU A 87 -15.45 7.72 -3.71
C GLU A 87 -14.28 7.32 -4.63
N GLU A 88 -13.07 7.54 -4.13
CA GLU A 88 -11.80 7.07 -4.69
C GLU A 88 -11.28 5.93 -3.81
N GLN A 89 -11.11 4.74 -4.37
CA GLN A 89 -10.68 3.55 -3.63
C GLN A 89 -9.36 3.02 -4.18
N TYR A 90 -8.43 2.73 -3.27
CA TYR A 90 -7.20 2.00 -3.54
C TYR A 90 -7.30 0.60 -2.92
N ILE A 91 -7.38 -0.41 -3.77
CA ILE A 91 -7.49 -1.82 -3.38
C ILE A 91 -6.10 -2.45 -3.45
N VAL A 92 -5.53 -2.72 -2.29
CA VAL A 92 -4.22 -3.35 -2.13
C VAL A 92 -4.38 -4.86 -2.29
N LYS A 93 -3.55 -5.46 -3.13
CA LYS A 93 -3.61 -6.88 -3.49
C LYS A 93 -2.32 -7.60 -3.10
N LYS A 94 -2.46 -8.86 -2.72
CA LYS A 94 -1.31 -9.74 -2.46
C LYS A 94 -0.69 -10.34 -3.72
N GLU A 95 -1.46 -10.45 -4.81
CA GLU A 95 -1.09 -11.16 -6.04
C GLU A 95 -1.65 -10.39 -7.25
N VAL A 96 -1.02 -10.54 -8.41
CA VAL A 96 -1.37 -9.86 -9.67
C VAL A 96 -1.79 -10.84 -10.76
#